data_AF-A0A1M4ZB61-F1
#
_entry.id   AF-A0A1M4ZB61-F1
#
_cell.length_a   1.000
_cell.length_b   1.000
_cell.length_c   1.000
_cell.angle_alpha   90.00
_cell.angle_beta   90.00
_cell.angle_gamma   90.00
#
_symmetry.space_group_name_H-M   'P 1'
#
loop_
_entity.id
_entity.type
_entity.pdbx_description
1 polymer ?
#
loop_
_entity_poly.entity_id
_entity_poly.type
_entity_poly.pdbx_seq_one_letter_code
_entity_poly.pdbx_strand_id
1 'polypeptide(L)'
;MLAVAMLLSALPAFSQYSFPASGAVGIGTTTPAASSILDIRSTSRGVLLPRMTKAQRAAIGSPAQGLLVFQTDGSRGFYVFDGSWQPLSVQPNLANLSGTTAINTSLLPGATNLHNLGSSSRAWKDLYLRGDIYLDGYRYITSKNTPASVFVGANSGSQAITGEGNTAIGVEALGNTTTGRNNVAVGFQAMRFNDAGDGEDPSSIGAGYENTAVGYKALSGGWGNTAVGYMAMTSNSTAGDKNTAIGHSALYQLGKGGANVAVGYATMYQTHNGTGNTAVGNNALGAVLDGSGNSALGEAAGAQATDVMEGTFLGAHTNAEQGLSNFTVIGYGATVNQSNQVRVGNEDITSIGGKVGWTTFSDGRYKQNQKDNVPGLAFINRLKPLTYTLNIAAIKAQAQSTIPNNKLKGDIQQQQRGTAYNQGGKPAQLSTGFVAQEVAALADSLHYEFSGVDKPEKENGFYGLRYAEFVVPLVKAMQELHSQMEAENKSLREELAALKKMVQELQLASLPPTHTNSKAYLEQNTPNPLQGSTIIHYSAPIGTRNLSLQISNTKGQVVLNAALNNKGAGQYLVDSGRLAAGVYTYTLIADGRVAGSRKMIVVK
;
A
#
# COMPACT_ATOMS: atom_id res chain seq x y z
N MET A 1 -5.19 82.94 -136.68
CA MET A 1 -6.56 83.30 -136.28
C MET A 1 -6.77 82.83 -134.83
N LEU A 2 -7.04 83.81 -133.95
CA LEU A 2 -7.53 83.80 -132.53
C LEU A 2 -7.46 82.46 -131.75
N ALA A 3 -6.81 82.28 -130.60
CA ALA A 3 -6.65 83.06 -129.35
C ALA A 3 -7.98 83.42 -128.63
N VAL A 4 -8.18 82.81 -127.44
CA VAL A 4 -8.84 83.29 -126.18
C VAL A 4 -9.12 82.02 -125.32
N ALA A 5 -8.26 81.65 -124.35
CA ALA A 5 -8.21 82.04 -122.92
C ALA A 5 -8.78 80.91 -122.02
N MET A 6 -7.93 80.11 -121.36
CA MET A 6 -7.48 80.25 -119.96
C MET A 6 -8.61 80.45 -118.93
N LEU A 7 -8.88 79.41 -118.14
CA LEU A 7 -9.00 79.56 -116.68
C LEU A 7 -8.55 78.25 -116.00
N LEU A 8 -7.48 78.39 -115.22
CA LEU A 8 -6.81 77.38 -114.42
C LEU A 8 -6.97 77.82 -112.96
N SER A 9 -7.50 76.99 -112.04
CA SER A 9 -7.11 77.03 -110.61
C SER A 9 -7.80 75.99 -109.73
N ALA A 10 -6.97 75.31 -108.93
CA ALA A 10 -7.23 74.70 -107.61
C ALA A 10 -7.49 73.17 -107.51
N LEU A 11 -6.41 72.47 -107.12
CA LEU A 11 -6.34 71.12 -106.54
C LEU A 11 -7.10 71.03 -105.19
N PRO A 12 -7.47 69.80 -104.72
CA PRO A 12 -6.53 69.06 -103.88
C PRO A 12 -6.29 67.62 -104.38
N ALA A 13 -5.09 67.14 -104.09
CA ALA A 13 -4.62 65.79 -104.33
C ALA A 13 -5.57 64.74 -103.71
N PHE A 14 -6.06 63.80 -104.53
CA PHE A 14 -6.51 62.52 -103.99
C PHE A 14 -5.26 61.75 -103.55
N SER A 15 -5.03 61.75 -102.24
CA SER A 15 -4.07 60.87 -101.58
C SER A 15 -4.43 59.41 -101.90
N GLN A 16 -3.60 58.79 -102.73
CA GLN A 16 -3.21 57.38 -102.71
C GLN A 16 -4.18 56.40 -102.02
N TYR A 17 -5.07 55.78 -102.81
CA TYR A 17 -5.36 54.36 -102.57
C TYR A 17 -4.18 53.55 -103.12
N SER A 18 -3.12 53.45 -102.33
CA SER A 18 -2.01 52.55 -102.65
C SER A 18 -2.46 51.13 -102.31
N PHE A 19 -2.88 50.36 -103.30
CA PHE A 19 -2.95 48.89 -103.17
C PHE A 19 -1.50 48.38 -103.21
N PRO A 20 -0.89 47.93 -102.09
CA PRO A 20 0.44 47.35 -102.16
C PRO A 20 0.39 46.12 -103.08
N ALA A 21 1.42 45.94 -103.90
CA ALA A 21 1.55 44.87 -104.90
C ALA A 21 1.55 43.42 -104.30
N SER A 22 1.32 43.27 -102.99
CA SER A 22 1.32 42.03 -102.24
C SER A 22 -0.07 41.45 -101.93
N GLY A 23 -1.15 42.01 -102.49
CA GLY A 23 -2.50 41.41 -102.43
C GLY A 23 -3.26 41.56 -101.11
N ALA A 24 -2.75 42.33 -100.14
CA ALA A 24 -3.40 42.59 -98.85
C ALA A 24 -3.94 44.02 -98.76
N VAL A 25 -5.09 44.20 -98.10
CA VAL A 25 -5.72 45.50 -97.85
C VAL A 25 -5.39 45.95 -96.43
N GLY A 26 -4.72 47.09 -96.28
CA GLY A 26 -4.52 47.76 -95.00
C GLY A 26 -5.49 48.91 -94.80
N ILE A 27 -6.16 48.99 -93.64
CA ILE A 27 -6.97 50.15 -93.24
C ILE A 27 -6.40 50.70 -91.93
N GLY A 28 -5.85 51.92 -91.97
CA GLY A 28 -5.18 52.53 -90.81
C GLY A 28 -3.76 52.00 -90.55
N THR A 29 -3.21 51.21 -91.47
CA THR A 29 -1.79 50.76 -91.49
C THR A 29 -1.29 50.74 -92.93
N THR A 30 -0.03 51.14 -93.15
CA THR A 30 0.65 51.05 -94.46
C THR A 30 1.47 49.77 -94.61
N THR A 31 1.60 48.99 -93.53
CA THR A 31 2.28 47.70 -93.51
C THR A 31 1.32 46.64 -92.94
N PRO A 32 0.37 46.12 -93.75
CA PRO A 32 -0.48 45.02 -93.33
C PRO A 32 0.38 43.82 -92.91
N ALA A 33 -0.04 43.08 -91.89
CA ALA A 33 0.62 41.84 -91.53
C ALA A 33 0.65 40.87 -92.73
N ALA A 34 1.80 40.26 -93.01
CA ALA A 34 2.01 39.43 -94.21
C ALA A 34 1.06 38.23 -94.30
N SER A 35 0.48 37.79 -93.18
CA SER A 35 -0.50 36.69 -93.10
C SER A 35 -1.96 37.15 -93.26
N SER A 36 -2.22 38.45 -93.44
CA SER A 36 -3.57 39.01 -93.52
C SER A 36 -3.91 39.47 -94.93
N ILE A 37 -5.11 39.14 -95.39
CA ILE A 37 -5.67 39.77 -96.60
C ILE A 37 -6.35 41.12 -96.28
N LEU A 38 -6.69 41.33 -95.01
CA LEU A 38 -7.26 42.57 -94.48
C LEU A 38 -6.69 42.83 -93.06
N ASP A 39 -5.86 43.88 -92.90
CA ASP A 39 -5.35 44.36 -91.60
C ASP A 39 -5.97 45.71 -91.28
N ILE A 40 -6.75 45.79 -90.19
CA ILE A 40 -7.40 47.03 -89.76
C ILE A 40 -6.80 47.45 -88.42
N ARG A 41 -6.12 48.60 -88.39
CA ARG A 41 -5.54 49.17 -87.18
C ARG A 41 -6.15 50.52 -86.88
N SER A 42 -6.69 50.68 -85.68
CA SER A 42 -7.11 51.96 -85.12
C SER A 42 -7.05 51.90 -83.61
N THR A 43 -6.67 53.01 -82.97
CA THR A 43 -6.65 53.17 -81.51
C THR A 43 -7.90 53.87 -80.97
N SER A 44 -8.77 54.38 -81.86
CA SER A 44 -9.92 55.23 -81.50
C SER A 44 -11.21 54.93 -82.27
N ARG A 45 -11.17 54.06 -83.31
CA ARG A 45 -12.34 53.64 -84.09
C ARG A 45 -12.39 52.12 -84.19
N GLY A 46 -13.59 51.55 -84.29
CA GLY A 46 -13.80 50.11 -84.46
C GLY A 46 -14.28 49.75 -85.87
N VAL A 47 -14.51 48.45 -86.10
CA VAL A 47 -15.12 47.93 -87.35
C VAL A 47 -16.60 47.63 -87.09
N LEU A 48 -17.48 48.25 -87.87
CA LEU A 48 -18.89 47.86 -87.93
C LEU A 48 -19.08 46.78 -88.98
N LEU A 49 -19.26 45.54 -88.52
CA LEU A 49 -19.65 44.41 -89.36
C LEU A 49 -21.13 44.53 -89.76
N PRO A 50 -21.59 43.81 -90.81
CA PRO A 50 -22.99 43.81 -91.21
C PRO A 50 -23.93 43.59 -90.01
N ARG A 51 -24.81 44.57 -89.81
CA ARG A 51 -25.77 44.61 -88.70
C ARG A 51 -27.13 44.22 -89.24
N MET A 52 -27.77 43.23 -88.64
CA MET A 52 -29.00 42.66 -89.17
C MET A 52 -29.86 42.03 -88.07
N THR A 53 -31.16 41.90 -88.31
CA THR A 53 -32.06 41.16 -87.41
C THR A 53 -31.82 39.65 -87.48
N LYS A 54 -32.32 38.90 -86.51
CA LYS A 54 -32.32 37.44 -86.49
C LYS A 54 -32.96 36.86 -87.76
N ALA A 55 -34.07 37.45 -88.20
CA ALA A 55 -34.74 37.05 -89.43
C ALA A 55 -33.88 37.30 -90.67
N GLN A 56 -33.25 38.48 -90.76
CA GLN A 56 -32.34 38.81 -91.87
C GLN A 56 -31.10 37.91 -91.89
N ARG A 57 -30.52 37.61 -90.72
CA ARG A 57 -29.38 36.70 -90.59
C ARG A 57 -29.72 35.27 -91.01
N ALA A 58 -30.89 34.78 -90.61
CA ALA A 58 -31.39 33.47 -91.00
C ALA A 58 -31.72 33.38 -92.49
N ALA A 59 -32.04 34.51 -93.13
CA ALA A 59 -32.33 34.60 -94.56
C ALA A 59 -31.08 34.66 -95.46
N ILE A 60 -29.87 34.70 -94.90
CA ILE A 60 -28.64 34.60 -95.69
C ILE A 60 -28.59 33.20 -96.33
N GLY A 61 -28.71 33.12 -97.65
CA GLY A 61 -28.57 31.87 -98.40
C GLY A 61 -27.13 31.40 -98.45
N SER A 62 -26.90 30.12 -98.14
CA SER A 62 -25.57 29.47 -98.17
C SER A 62 -24.44 30.30 -97.53
N PRO A 63 -24.56 30.73 -96.26
CA PRO A 63 -23.54 31.55 -95.61
C PRO A 63 -22.21 30.79 -95.54
N ALA A 64 -21.12 31.48 -95.84
CA ALA A 64 -19.78 30.91 -95.77
C ALA A 64 -19.40 30.59 -94.32
N GLN A 65 -18.67 29.49 -94.11
CA GLN A 65 -18.07 29.18 -92.81
C GLN A 65 -17.12 30.30 -92.39
N GLY A 66 -17.21 30.75 -91.14
CA GLY A 66 -16.50 31.92 -90.62
C GLY A 66 -17.21 33.26 -90.84
N LEU A 67 -18.39 33.30 -91.49
CA LEU A 67 -19.11 34.56 -91.73
C LEU A 67 -19.54 35.21 -90.41
N LEU A 68 -19.03 36.42 -90.14
CA LEU A 68 -19.25 37.15 -88.90
C LEU A 68 -20.21 38.32 -89.11
N VAL A 69 -21.29 38.36 -88.33
CA VAL A 69 -22.31 39.42 -88.36
C VAL A 69 -22.63 39.90 -86.94
N PHE A 70 -23.24 41.07 -86.82
CA PHE A 70 -23.79 41.55 -85.56
C PHE A 70 -25.32 41.50 -85.59
N GLN A 71 -25.93 40.66 -84.75
CA GLN A 71 -27.39 40.58 -84.64
C GLN A 71 -27.93 41.74 -83.80
N THR A 72 -28.91 42.47 -84.33
CA THR A 72 -29.47 43.68 -83.70
C THR A 72 -30.75 43.46 -82.90
N ASP A 73 -31.37 42.29 -82.94
CA ASP A 73 -32.57 41.95 -82.14
C ASP A 73 -32.46 40.54 -81.56
N GLY A 74 -33.44 40.14 -80.74
CA GLY A 74 -33.35 38.92 -79.93
C GLY A 74 -32.14 38.94 -79.00
N SER A 75 -31.37 37.86 -78.96
CA SER A 75 -30.05 37.82 -78.32
C SER A 75 -29.04 38.64 -79.14
N ARG A 76 -28.92 39.92 -78.83
CA ARG A 76 -28.00 40.84 -79.54
C ARG A 76 -26.55 40.47 -79.27
N GLY A 77 -25.72 40.50 -80.32
CA GLY A 77 -24.30 40.17 -80.19
C GLY A 77 -23.64 39.78 -81.51
N PHE A 78 -22.36 39.43 -81.44
CA PHE A 78 -21.64 38.88 -82.58
C PHE A 78 -22.03 37.42 -82.80
N TYR A 79 -22.24 37.06 -84.06
CA TYR A 79 -22.53 35.70 -84.48
C TYR A 79 -21.61 35.29 -85.62
N VAL A 80 -21.03 34.09 -85.52
CA VAL A 80 -20.25 33.46 -86.59
C VAL A 80 -21.03 32.29 -87.17
N PHE A 81 -20.98 32.10 -88.48
CA PHE A 81 -21.51 30.92 -89.12
C PHE A 81 -20.47 29.81 -89.15
N ASP A 82 -20.76 28.68 -88.52
CA ASP A 82 -19.89 27.49 -88.51
C ASP A 82 -20.74 26.23 -88.74
N GLY A 83 -21.28 26.09 -89.96
CA GLY A 83 -22.34 25.13 -90.31
C GLY A 83 -23.72 25.48 -89.73
N SER A 84 -23.75 26.24 -88.64
CA SER A 84 -24.91 26.90 -88.08
C SER A 84 -24.50 28.21 -87.40
N TRP A 85 -25.49 28.99 -87.01
CA TRP A 85 -25.35 30.38 -86.63
C TRP A 85 -25.07 30.50 -85.11
N GLN A 86 -23.80 30.63 -84.71
CA GLN A 86 -23.34 30.54 -83.30
C GLN A 86 -23.06 31.91 -82.66
N PRO A 87 -23.51 32.19 -81.43
CA PRO A 87 -23.17 33.42 -80.72
C PRO A 87 -21.72 33.36 -80.21
N LEU A 88 -20.94 34.40 -80.47
CA LEU A 88 -19.63 34.60 -79.85
C LEU A 88 -19.83 35.25 -78.48
N SER A 89 -20.06 34.42 -77.47
CA SER A 89 -20.23 34.88 -76.09
C SER A 89 -18.90 34.93 -75.34
N VAL A 90 -18.65 36.01 -74.60
CA VAL A 90 -17.64 36.07 -73.54
C VAL A 90 -18.36 35.77 -72.24
N GLN A 91 -18.38 34.52 -71.80
CA GLN A 91 -18.89 34.17 -70.46
C GLN A 91 -17.73 33.97 -69.48
N PRO A 92 -17.71 34.74 -68.38
CA PRO A 92 -17.15 34.25 -67.13
C PRO A 92 -18.29 34.14 -66.13
N ASN A 93 -18.89 32.96 -66.00
CA ASN A 93 -19.50 32.62 -64.72
C ASN A 93 -19.46 31.11 -64.48
N LEU A 94 -18.78 30.72 -63.39
CA LEU A 94 -18.53 29.34 -62.98
C LEU A 94 -19.64 28.74 -62.09
N ALA A 95 -20.75 29.46 -61.91
CA ALA A 95 -21.75 29.14 -60.89
C ALA A 95 -22.68 27.96 -61.22
N ASN A 96 -22.51 27.27 -62.35
CA ASN A 96 -23.44 26.22 -62.82
C ASN A 96 -22.75 24.89 -63.22
N LEU A 97 -21.60 24.56 -62.66
CA LEU A 97 -20.91 23.29 -62.94
C LEU A 97 -21.65 22.10 -62.30
N SER A 98 -22.66 21.57 -62.98
CA SER A 98 -23.35 20.30 -62.64
C SER A 98 -22.77 19.07 -63.37
N GLY A 99 -21.66 19.22 -64.11
CA GLY A 99 -21.00 18.15 -64.85
C GLY A 99 -19.50 18.39 -65.12
N THR A 100 -18.84 17.39 -65.69
CA THR A 100 -17.42 17.46 -66.10
C THR A 100 -17.24 18.45 -67.25
N THR A 101 -16.34 19.42 -67.07
CA THR A 101 -16.00 20.49 -68.02
C THR A 101 -14.48 20.63 -68.11
N ALA A 102 -13.98 21.30 -69.15
CA ALA A 102 -12.54 21.57 -69.31
C ALA A 102 -11.86 22.28 -68.12
N ILE A 103 -12.66 22.86 -67.19
CA ILE A 103 -12.19 23.60 -66.03
C ILE A 103 -12.02 22.70 -64.79
N ASN A 104 -12.90 21.71 -64.60
CA ASN A 104 -12.85 20.80 -63.44
C ASN A 104 -12.34 19.39 -63.78
N THR A 105 -12.11 19.07 -65.06
CA THR A 105 -11.54 17.78 -65.49
C THR A 105 -10.22 17.45 -64.83
N SER A 106 -9.38 18.46 -64.54
CA SER A 106 -8.11 18.26 -63.84
C SER A 106 -8.29 17.95 -62.36
N LEU A 107 -9.40 18.36 -61.73
CA LEU A 107 -9.75 18.12 -60.32
C LEU A 107 -10.53 16.81 -60.10
N LEU A 108 -11.03 16.20 -61.18
CA LEU A 108 -11.63 14.87 -61.12
C LEU A 108 -10.51 13.82 -61.08
N PRO A 109 -10.64 12.75 -60.27
CA PRO A 109 -9.66 11.68 -60.27
C PRO A 109 -9.56 11.04 -61.66
N GLY A 110 -8.35 11.02 -62.23
CA GLY A 110 -8.04 10.32 -63.47
C GLY A 110 -7.95 8.80 -63.26
N ALA A 111 -7.58 8.04 -64.31
CA ALA A 111 -7.53 6.58 -64.27
C ALA A 111 -6.62 5.97 -63.17
N THR A 112 -5.68 6.75 -62.63
CA THR A 112 -4.76 6.34 -61.55
C THR A 112 -5.19 6.80 -60.16
N ASN A 113 -6.32 7.52 -60.03
CA ASN A 113 -6.76 8.18 -58.79
C ASN A 113 -5.72 9.10 -58.13
N LEU A 114 -4.66 9.49 -58.85
CA LEU A 114 -3.61 10.34 -58.33
C LEU A 114 -3.91 11.80 -58.69
N HIS A 115 -4.36 12.59 -57.71
CA HIS A 115 -4.53 14.02 -57.87
C HIS A 115 -3.51 14.75 -56.99
N ASN A 116 -2.49 15.36 -57.62
CA ASN A 116 -1.46 16.09 -56.89
C ASN A 116 -2.03 17.44 -56.42
N LEU A 117 -2.18 17.59 -55.11
CA LEU A 117 -2.68 18.79 -54.48
C LEU A 117 -1.62 19.92 -54.38
N GLY A 118 -0.39 19.76 -54.90
CA GLY A 118 0.58 20.85 -54.81
C GLY A 118 1.84 20.68 -55.67
N SER A 119 2.80 21.58 -55.47
CA SER A 119 4.13 21.53 -56.05
C SER A 119 5.17 22.06 -55.07
N SER A 120 6.45 22.03 -55.44
CA SER A 120 7.54 22.63 -54.64
C SER A 120 7.40 24.15 -54.40
N SER A 121 6.51 24.83 -55.13
CA SER A 121 6.29 26.28 -55.02
C SER A 121 4.83 26.68 -54.74
N ARG A 122 3.90 25.72 -54.65
CA ARG A 122 2.47 25.98 -54.40
C ARG A 122 1.89 24.89 -53.48
N ALA A 123 1.32 25.31 -52.36
CA ALA A 123 0.62 24.43 -51.43
C ALA A 123 -0.77 25.00 -51.13
N TRP A 124 -1.71 24.13 -50.75
CA TRP A 124 -2.97 24.57 -50.17
C TRP A 124 -2.69 25.14 -48.78
N LYS A 125 -3.26 26.30 -48.49
CA LYS A 125 -3.21 26.88 -47.14
C LYS A 125 -4.11 26.09 -46.20
N ASP A 126 -5.32 25.77 -46.66
CA ASP A 126 -6.34 25.02 -45.94
C ASP A 126 -6.97 23.99 -46.88
N LEU A 127 -7.29 22.80 -46.37
CA LEU A 127 -8.02 21.75 -47.10
C LEU A 127 -9.36 21.50 -46.39
N TYR A 128 -10.46 21.93 -47.01
CA TYR A 128 -11.81 21.77 -46.48
C TYR A 128 -12.48 20.54 -47.11
N LEU A 129 -12.68 19.49 -46.32
CA LEU A 129 -13.38 18.27 -46.73
C LEU A 129 -14.69 18.13 -45.95
N ARG A 130 -15.74 17.68 -46.63
CA ARG A 130 -17.06 17.40 -46.01
C ARG A 130 -17.22 15.95 -45.55
N GLY A 131 -16.21 15.11 -45.74
CA GLY A 131 -16.28 13.68 -45.50
C GLY A 131 -14.93 13.07 -45.15
N ASP A 132 -14.87 11.75 -45.22
CA ASP A 132 -13.72 10.97 -44.78
C ASP A 132 -12.53 11.07 -45.76
N ILE A 133 -11.31 10.97 -45.23
CA ILE A 133 -10.07 10.81 -46.00
C ILE A 133 -9.78 9.32 -46.10
N TYR A 134 -9.57 8.82 -47.32
CA TYR A 134 -9.14 7.46 -47.60
C TYR A 134 -7.71 7.45 -48.16
N LEU A 135 -6.88 6.49 -47.74
CA LEU A 135 -5.54 6.21 -48.26
C LEU A 135 -5.46 4.72 -48.63
N ASP A 136 -4.99 4.39 -49.84
CA ASP A 136 -4.92 3.01 -50.37
C ASP A 136 -6.25 2.21 -50.25
N GLY A 137 -7.38 2.89 -50.38
CA GLY A 137 -8.72 2.29 -50.23
C GLY A 137 -9.18 2.10 -48.77
N TYR A 138 -8.34 2.43 -47.80
CA TYR A 138 -8.67 2.38 -46.37
C TYR A 138 -9.05 3.75 -45.85
N ARG A 139 -10.12 3.80 -45.03
CA ARG A 139 -10.52 5.04 -44.35
C ARG A 139 -9.49 5.42 -43.29
N TYR A 140 -8.90 6.60 -43.42
CA TYR A 140 -7.75 7.06 -42.63
C TYR A 140 -8.09 8.17 -41.65
N ILE A 141 -8.86 9.20 -42.03
CA ILE A 141 -9.40 10.23 -41.11
C ILE A 141 -10.90 10.32 -41.34
N THR A 142 -11.69 10.31 -40.27
CA THR A 142 -13.15 10.46 -40.36
C THR A 142 -13.66 11.38 -39.27
N SER A 143 -14.59 12.24 -39.66
CA SER A 143 -15.44 13.03 -38.76
C SER A 143 -16.89 12.56 -38.92
N LYS A 144 -17.12 11.23 -38.82
CA LYS A 144 -18.47 10.64 -38.80
C LYS A 144 -19.41 11.50 -37.94
N ASN A 145 -20.69 11.59 -38.32
CA ASN A 145 -21.77 12.38 -37.69
C ASN A 145 -22.05 12.05 -36.20
N THR A 146 -21.10 11.49 -35.46
CA THR A 146 -21.03 11.53 -34.00
C THR A 146 -20.38 12.86 -33.60
N PRO A 147 -21.06 13.74 -32.86
CA PRO A 147 -20.42 14.95 -32.35
C PRO A 147 -19.07 14.62 -31.69
N ALA A 148 -18.02 15.36 -32.06
CA ALA A 148 -16.71 15.34 -31.39
C ALA A 148 -15.84 14.05 -31.42
N SER A 149 -16.10 13.05 -32.29
CA SER A 149 -15.18 11.91 -32.44
C SER A 149 -14.07 12.15 -33.48
N VAL A 150 -12.87 11.61 -33.22
CA VAL A 150 -11.70 11.63 -34.12
C VAL A 150 -11.21 10.21 -34.32
N PHE A 151 -11.17 9.72 -35.57
CA PHE A 151 -10.56 8.42 -35.87
C PHE A 151 -9.44 8.59 -36.89
N VAL A 152 -8.26 8.06 -36.58
CA VAL A 152 -7.04 8.12 -37.39
C VAL A 152 -6.44 6.73 -37.54
N GLY A 153 -6.25 6.27 -38.77
CA GLY A 153 -5.65 4.96 -39.08
C GLY A 153 -6.61 3.98 -39.74
N ALA A 154 -6.06 3.00 -40.45
CA ALA A 154 -6.84 2.05 -41.23
C ALA A 154 -7.86 1.30 -40.35
N ASN A 155 -9.13 1.31 -40.77
CA ASN A 155 -10.25 0.72 -40.03
C ASN A 155 -10.44 1.23 -38.59
N SER A 156 -9.89 2.40 -38.25
CA SER A 156 -10.18 3.04 -36.96
C SER A 156 -11.66 3.46 -36.91
N GLY A 157 -12.38 3.05 -35.86
CA GLY A 157 -13.83 3.25 -35.75
C GLY A 157 -14.62 2.72 -36.97
N SER A 158 -14.23 1.57 -37.54
CA SER A 158 -14.84 0.99 -38.76
C SER A 158 -16.34 0.77 -38.65
N GLN A 159 -16.82 0.34 -37.48
CA GLN A 159 -18.25 0.18 -37.23
C GLN A 159 -18.96 1.52 -37.02
N ALA A 160 -20.28 1.53 -37.16
CA ALA A 160 -21.11 2.71 -36.90
C ALA A 160 -21.36 2.89 -35.39
N ILE A 161 -20.32 3.16 -34.60
CA ILE A 161 -20.15 4.49 -34.02
C ILE A 161 -21.42 5.27 -33.66
N THR A 162 -22.36 4.80 -32.82
CA THR A 162 -23.54 5.62 -32.43
C THR A 162 -23.23 6.56 -31.25
N GLY A 163 -22.24 6.22 -30.42
CA GLY A 163 -21.76 7.06 -29.32
C GLY A 163 -20.78 8.18 -29.75
N GLU A 164 -20.82 9.29 -29.03
CA GLU A 164 -20.06 10.53 -29.28
C GLU A 164 -18.74 10.64 -28.48
N GLY A 165 -17.89 11.61 -28.84
CA GLY A 165 -16.70 11.96 -28.06
C GLY A 165 -15.56 10.94 -28.04
N ASN A 166 -15.45 10.08 -29.06
CA ASN A 166 -14.42 9.04 -29.11
C ASN A 166 -13.16 9.52 -29.85
N THR A 167 -11.96 9.28 -29.29
CA THR A 167 -10.68 9.44 -29.98
C THR A 167 -10.09 8.07 -30.27
N ALA A 168 -9.81 7.74 -31.52
CA ALA A 168 -9.09 6.52 -31.89
C ALA A 168 -7.93 6.83 -32.84
N ILE A 169 -6.74 6.38 -32.52
CA ILE A 169 -5.52 6.59 -33.31
C ILE A 169 -4.77 5.27 -33.39
N GLY A 170 -4.77 4.64 -34.56
CA GLY A 170 -4.13 3.34 -34.79
C GLY A 170 -4.98 2.43 -35.67
N VAL A 171 -4.32 1.46 -36.29
CA VAL A 171 -5.01 0.45 -37.11
C VAL A 171 -5.97 -0.35 -36.23
N GLU A 172 -7.24 -0.40 -36.64
CA GLU A 172 -8.34 -1.09 -35.95
C GLU A 172 -8.59 -0.64 -34.49
N ALA A 173 -8.10 0.54 -34.09
CA ALA A 173 -8.49 1.15 -32.81
C ALA A 173 -9.99 1.46 -32.81
N LEU A 174 -10.73 1.04 -31.78
CA LEU A 174 -12.22 1.02 -31.76
C LEU A 174 -12.85 0.31 -32.98
N GLY A 175 -12.15 -0.64 -33.59
CA GLY A 175 -12.55 -1.26 -34.86
C GLY A 175 -13.91 -1.96 -34.83
N ASN A 176 -14.31 -2.51 -33.67
CA ASN A 176 -15.57 -3.23 -33.48
C ASN A 176 -16.41 -2.64 -32.32
N THR A 177 -16.54 -1.31 -32.31
CA THR A 177 -17.37 -0.54 -31.36
C THR A 177 -18.60 0.06 -32.06
N THR A 178 -19.78 0.04 -31.44
CA THR A 178 -21.09 0.36 -32.02
C THR A 178 -21.84 1.34 -31.13
N THR A 179 -21.72 1.24 -29.80
CA THR A 179 -22.45 2.11 -28.85
C THR A 179 -21.55 2.89 -27.89
N GLY A 180 -20.24 2.59 -27.81
CA GLY A 180 -19.30 3.28 -26.92
C GLY A 180 -19.14 4.79 -27.17
N ARG A 181 -18.94 5.57 -26.11
CA ARG A 181 -18.83 7.04 -26.06
C ARG A 181 -17.73 7.49 -25.09
N ASN A 182 -17.14 8.65 -25.31
CA ASN A 182 -16.08 9.24 -24.48
C ASN A 182 -14.84 8.35 -24.28
N ASN A 183 -14.46 7.57 -25.29
CA ASN A 183 -13.30 6.68 -25.22
C ASN A 183 -12.05 7.29 -25.86
N VAL A 184 -10.86 6.98 -25.35
CA VAL A 184 -9.57 7.29 -25.98
C VAL A 184 -8.84 5.99 -26.27
N ALA A 185 -8.61 5.65 -27.55
CA ALA A 185 -7.94 4.43 -27.99
C ALA A 185 -6.74 4.76 -28.88
N VAL A 186 -5.52 4.67 -28.37
CA VAL A 186 -4.29 5.00 -29.11
C VAL A 186 -3.40 3.76 -29.20
N GLY A 187 -3.27 3.18 -30.38
CA GLY A 187 -2.43 2.00 -30.63
C GLY A 187 -3.08 1.00 -31.59
N PHE A 188 -2.27 0.06 -32.10
CA PHE A 188 -2.78 -1.03 -32.94
C PHE A 188 -3.75 -1.89 -32.13
N GLN A 189 -5.00 -1.98 -32.60
CA GLN A 189 -6.09 -2.75 -31.97
C GLN A 189 -6.41 -2.36 -30.52
N ALA A 190 -6.06 -1.14 -30.08
CA ALA A 190 -6.53 -0.62 -28.79
C ALA A 190 -8.07 -0.57 -28.78
N MET A 191 -8.71 -1.17 -27.77
CA MET A 191 -10.16 -1.24 -27.64
C MET A 191 -10.89 -1.85 -28.84
N ARG A 192 -10.27 -2.84 -29.51
CA ARG A 192 -10.86 -3.45 -30.72
C ARG A 192 -12.28 -3.98 -30.49
N PHE A 193 -12.59 -4.50 -29.29
CA PHE A 193 -13.86 -5.19 -28.97
C PHE A 193 -14.66 -4.52 -27.83
N ASN A 194 -14.70 -3.19 -27.80
CA ASN A 194 -15.29 -2.40 -26.70
C ASN A 194 -16.84 -2.46 -26.54
N ASP A 195 -17.53 -3.35 -27.26
CA ASP A 195 -18.99 -3.50 -27.26
C ASP A 195 -19.50 -4.74 -26.54
N ALA A 196 -18.63 -5.52 -25.89
CA ALA A 196 -19.03 -6.74 -25.21
C ALA A 196 -19.80 -6.42 -23.91
N GLY A 197 -21.01 -5.88 -23.98
CA GLY A 197 -21.88 -5.70 -22.83
C GLY A 197 -22.50 -7.04 -22.39
N ASP A 198 -22.39 -7.35 -21.11
CA ASP A 198 -23.04 -8.46 -20.43
C ASP A 198 -24.55 -8.46 -20.72
N GLY A 199 -25.03 -9.44 -21.48
CA GLY A 199 -26.43 -9.56 -21.92
C GLY A 199 -27.45 -9.87 -20.83
N GLU A 200 -27.25 -9.42 -19.60
CA GLU A 200 -28.10 -9.73 -18.44
C GLU A 200 -29.01 -8.55 -18.03
N ASP A 201 -28.69 -7.30 -18.41
CA ASP A 201 -29.52 -6.13 -18.07
C ASP A 201 -29.55 -5.06 -19.20
N PRO A 202 -30.66 -4.90 -19.93
CA PRO A 202 -30.83 -3.85 -20.94
C PRO A 202 -30.79 -2.41 -20.40
N SER A 203 -30.86 -2.23 -19.08
CA SER A 203 -30.73 -0.95 -18.37
C SER A 203 -29.32 -0.72 -17.80
N SER A 204 -28.46 -1.74 -17.83
CA SER A 204 -27.03 -1.61 -17.55
C SER A 204 -26.33 -0.95 -18.72
N ILE A 205 -25.65 0.14 -18.42
CA ILE A 205 -24.88 1.00 -19.31
C ILE A 205 -23.56 0.29 -19.69
N GLY A 206 -23.63 -1.00 -20.06
CA GLY A 206 -22.50 -1.91 -20.31
C GLY A 206 -21.88 -1.83 -21.71
N ALA A 207 -22.12 -0.74 -22.44
CA ALA A 207 -21.32 -0.43 -23.62
C ALA A 207 -20.04 0.26 -23.15
N GLY A 208 -18.89 0.01 -23.78
CA GLY A 208 -17.64 0.54 -23.26
C GLY A 208 -17.58 2.06 -23.34
N TYR A 209 -17.84 2.72 -22.21
CA TYR A 209 -17.85 4.17 -22.07
C TYR A 209 -16.67 4.64 -21.20
N GLU A 210 -16.21 5.87 -21.43
CA GLU A 210 -15.27 6.56 -20.53
C GLU A 210 -13.95 5.82 -20.30
N ASN A 211 -13.50 5.06 -21.31
CA ASN A 211 -12.27 4.30 -21.23
C ASN A 211 -11.07 5.05 -21.84
N THR A 212 -9.88 4.84 -21.29
CA THR A 212 -8.62 5.28 -21.88
C THR A 212 -7.72 4.08 -22.14
N ALA A 213 -7.42 3.76 -23.39
CA ALA A 213 -6.53 2.69 -23.81
C ALA A 213 -5.38 3.24 -24.66
N VAL A 214 -4.14 3.04 -24.22
CA VAL A 214 -2.95 3.47 -24.95
C VAL A 214 -1.95 2.31 -25.02
N GLY A 215 -1.77 1.73 -26.20
CA GLY A 215 -0.83 0.62 -26.43
C GLY A 215 -1.36 -0.42 -27.43
N TYR A 216 -0.50 -1.39 -27.76
CA TYR A 216 -0.87 -2.51 -28.62
C TYR A 216 -1.87 -3.43 -27.91
N LYS A 217 -3.05 -3.64 -28.51
CA LYS A 217 -4.16 -4.46 -27.97
C LYS A 217 -4.59 -4.09 -26.54
N ALA A 218 -4.37 -2.84 -26.11
CA ALA A 218 -4.78 -2.39 -24.79
C ALA A 218 -6.32 -2.36 -24.69
N LEU A 219 -6.84 -2.91 -23.59
CA LEU A 219 -8.25 -2.97 -23.20
C LEU A 219 -9.19 -3.77 -24.14
N SER A 220 -9.92 -4.73 -23.56
CA SER A 220 -10.90 -5.55 -24.29
C SER A 220 -12.38 -5.16 -24.04
N GLY A 221 -12.70 -4.17 -23.19
CA GLY A 221 -14.07 -3.71 -22.94
C GLY A 221 -14.29 -3.13 -21.53
N GLY A 222 -15.55 -3.07 -21.09
CA GLY A 222 -15.97 -2.56 -19.77
C GLY A 222 -16.16 -1.04 -19.70
N TRP A 223 -16.59 -0.53 -18.55
CA TRP A 223 -16.84 0.91 -18.30
C TRP A 223 -15.79 1.54 -17.37
N GLY A 224 -15.31 2.73 -17.72
CA GLY A 224 -14.49 3.56 -16.84
C GLY A 224 -13.08 3.02 -16.58
N ASN A 225 -12.51 2.30 -17.55
CA ASN A 225 -11.20 1.65 -17.45
C ASN A 225 -10.06 2.53 -18.00
N THR A 226 -8.89 2.48 -17.37
CA THR A 226 -7.64 3.07 -17.90
C THR A 226 -6.62 1.96 -18.14
N ALA A 227 -6.20 1.72 -19.38
CA ALA A 227 -5.20 0.73 -19.77
C ALA A 227 -4.06 1.38 -20.58
N VAL A 228 -2.86 1.45 -20.03
CA VAL A 228 -1.69 2.03 -20.69
C VAL A 228 -0.56 1.00 -20.73
N GLY A 229 -0.24 0.48 -21.91
CA GLY A 229 0.83 -0.49 -22.09
C GLY A 229 0.55 -1.53 -23.17
N TYR A 230 1.59 -2.29 -23.53
CA TYR A 230 1.44 -3.44 -24.42
C TYR A 230 0.58 -4.52 -23.73
N MET A 231 -0.54 -4.88 -24.33
CA MET A 231 -1.49 -5.86 -23.81
C MET A 231 -2.00 -5.59 -22.37
N ALA A 232 -2.07 -4.31 -21.95
CA ALA A 232 -2.70 -3.96 -20.68
C ALA A 232 -4.22 -4.21 -20.76
N MET A 233 -4.80 -4.93 -19.79
CA MET A 233 -6.23 -5.31 -19.76
C MET A 233 -6.73 -6.06 -21.00
N THR A 234 -5.88 -6.89 -21.62
CA THR A 234 -6.28 -7.71 -22.78
C THR A 234 -6.92 -9.01 -22.34
N SER A 235 -8.22 -9.00 -22.03
CA SER A 235 -8.98 -10.19 -21.67
C SER A 235 -9.56 -10.92 -22.90
N ASN A 236 -9.82 -12.23 -22.73
CA ASN A 236 -10.60 -13.05 -23.68
C ASN A 236 -12.13 -12.87 -23.50
N SER A 237 -12.56 -12.15 -22.48
CA SER A 237 -13.96 -11.83 -22.13
C SER A 237 -14.12 -10.32 -21.90
N THR A 238 -15.32 -9.83 -21.61
CA THR A 238 -15.52 -8.44 -21.18
C THR A 238 -14.70 -8.16 -19.91
N ALA A 239 -13.83 -7.16 -19.96
CA ALA A 239 -13.12 -6.69 -18.77
C ALA A 239 -14.12 -6.04 -17.80
N GLY A 240 -13.98 -6.29 -16.50
CA GLY A 240 -14.78 -5.60 -15.49
C GLY A 240 -14.57 -4.08 -15.47
N ASP A 241 -15.39 -3.39 -14.68
CA ASP A 241 -15.47 -1.93 -14.69
C ASP A 241 -14.50 -1.24 -13.71
N LYS A 242 -14.15 0.01 -13.98
CA LYS A 242 -13.39 0.92 -13.09
C LYS A 242 -11.98 0.44 -12.73
N ASN A 243 -11.30 -0.24 -13.64
CA ASN A 243 -9.95 -0.73 -13.46
C ASN A 243 -8.90 0.25 -14.01
N THR A 244 -7.73 0.31 -13.37
CA THR A 244 -6.54 1.05 -13.86
C THR A 244 -5.38 0.07 -14.05
N ALA A 245 -4.91 -0.12 -15.28
CA ALA A 245 -3.74 -0.91 -15.64
C ALA A 245 -2.70 -0.04 -16.33
N ILE A 246 -1.50 0.06 -15.76
CA ILE A 246 -0.39 0.81 -16.35
C ILE A 246 0.85 -0.10 -16.37
N GLY A 247 1.23 -0.58 -17.54
CA GLY A 247 2.39 -1.43 -17.76
C GLY A 247 2.13 -2.57 -18.75
N HIS A 248 3.21 -3.23 -19.18
CA HIS A 248 3.12 -4.35 -20.10
C HIS A 248 2.40 -5.54 -19.43
N SER A 249 1.29 -6.00 -20.02
CA SER A 249 0.46 -7.11 -19.51
C SER A 249 -0.05 -6.92 -18.08
N ALA A 250 -0.22 -5.67 -17.62
CA ALA A 250 -0.94 -5.39 -16.38
C ALA A 250 -2.42 -5.76 -16.55
N LEU A 251 -3.00 -6.53 -15.60
CA LEU A 251 -4.38 -7.05 -15.67
C LEU A 251 -4.67 -7.88 -16.94
N TYR A 252 -3.71 -8.68 -17.43
CA TYR A 252 -3.84 -9.40 -18.70
C TYR A 252 -5.05 -10.35 -18.75
N GLN A 253 -5.25 -11.26 -17.78
CA GLN A 253 -6.34 -12.24 -17.82
C GLN A 253 -7.56 -11.85 -16.96
N LEU A 254 -7.98 -10.58 -17.02
CA LEU A 254 -9.15 -10.12 -16.27
C LEU A 254 -10.45 -10.78 -16.75
N GLY A 255 -11.21 -11.36 -15.83
CA GLY A 255 -12.61 -11.75 -16.01
C GLY A 255 -13.53 -10.57 -15.72
N LYS A 256 -14.55 -10.77 -14.86
CA LYS A 256 -15.55 -9.74 -14.52
C LYS A 256 -15.15 -8.83 -13.33
N GLY A 257 -13.94 -8.99 -12.78
CA GLY A 257 -13.48 -8.22 -11.63
C GLY A 257 -13.36 -6.72 -11.91
N GLY A 258 -13.94 -5.89 -11.04
CA GLY A 258 -13.89 -4.42 -11.13
C GLY A 258 -13.10 -3.73 -10.01
N ALA A 259 -12.87 -2.43 -10.18
CA ALA A 259 -12.21 -1.54 -9.21
C ALA A 259 -10.77 -1.94 -8.81
N ASN A 260 -9.99 -2.51 -9.72
CA ASN A 260 -8.60 -2.89 -9.48
C ASN A 260 -7.61 -1.83 -9.99
N VAL A 261 -6.46 -1.69 -9.32
CA VAL A 261 -5.33 -0.83 -9.74
C VAL A 261 -4.08 -1.69 -9.89
N ALA A 262 -3.53 -1.77 -11.08
CA ALA A 262 -2.32 -2.52 -11.40
C ALA A 262 -1.29 -1.63 -12.10
N VAL A 263 -0.12 -1.44 -11.48
CA VAL A 263 0.95 -0.61 -12.03
C VAL A 263 2.28 -1.38 -12.04
N GLY A 264 2.79 -1.69 -13.23
CA GLY A 264 4.03 -2.44 -13.42
C GLY A 264 3.97 -3.49 -14.54
N TYR A 265 5.08 -4.18 -14.76
CA TYR A 265 5.15 -5.30 -15.70
C TYR A 265 4.45 -6.52 -15.12
N ALA A 266 3.50 -7.12 -15.86
CA ALA A 266 2.77 -8.34 -15.49
C ALA A 266 2.12 -8.27 -14.08
N THR A 267 1.79 -7.07 -13.61
CA THR A 267 1.09 -6.87 -12.34
C THR A 267 -0.35 -7.39 -12.47
N MET A 268 -0.81 -8.20 -11.51
CA MET A 268 -2.13 -8.84 -11.55
C MET A 268 -2.40 -9.63 -12.85
N TYR A 269 -1.38 -10.34 -13.34
CA TYR A 269 -1.43 -11.02 -14.65
C TYR A 269 -2.60 -12.01 -14.80
N GLN A 270 -2.98 -12.74 -13.72
CA GLN A 270 -4.02 -13.77 -13.74
C GLN A 270 -5.24 -13.46 -12.87
N THR A 271 -5.54 -12.19 -12.56
CA THR A 271 -6.71 -11.89 -11.73
C THR A 271 -8.00 -12.11 -12.50
N HIS A 272 -8.83 -13.08 -12.11
CA HIS A 272 -10.03 -13.45 -12.86
C HIS A 272 -11.26 -12.65 -12.39
N ASN A 273 -11.80 -12.91 -11.21
CA ASN A 273 -13.01 -12.24 -10.70
C ASN A 273 -12.76 -11.32 -9.50
N GLY A 274 -11.52 -11.21 -9.02
CA GLY A 274 -11.16 -10.37 -7.88
C GLY A 274 -11.51 -8.89 -8.06
N THR A 275 -12.02 -8.26 -7.01
CA THR A 275 -12.43 -6.85 -7.00
C THR A 275 -11.66 -6.05 -5.95
N GLY A 276 -11.46 -4.75 -6.21
CA GLY A 276 -10.91 -3.84 -5.21
C GLY A 276 -9.44 -4.11 -4.82
N ASN A 277 -8.65 -4.73 -5.69
CA ASN A 277 -7.23 -4.98 -5.42
C ASN A 277 -6.36 -3.80 -5.92
N THR A 278 -5.32 -3.47 -5.17
CA THR A 278 -4.29 -2.49 -5.58
C THR A 278 -2.93 -3.16 -5.60
N ALA A 279 -2.23 -3.14 -6.73
CA ALA A 279 -0.92 -3.75 -6.89
C ALA A 279 0.03 -2.82 -7.64
N VAL A 280 1.21 -2.59 -7.07
CA VAL A 280 2.26 -1.76 -7.66
C VAL A 280 3.60 -2.48 -7.56
N GLY A 281 4.18 -2.81 -8.71
CA GLY A 281 5.43 -3.54 -8.81
C GLY A 281 5.40 -4.62 -9.89
N ASN A 282 6.58 -5.02 -10.38
CA ASN A 282 6.71 -6.11 -11.33
C ASN A 282 6.14 -7.40 -10.72
N ASN A 283 5.16 -8.02 -11.40
CA ASN A 283 4.54 -9.28 -10.99
C ASN A 283 3.85 -9.25 -9.59
N ALA A 284 3.51 -8.06 -9.07
CA ALA A 284 2.74 -7.97 -7.82
C ALA A 284 1.32 -8.54 -8.03
N LEU A 285 0.85 -9.35 -7.07
CA LEU A 285 -0.41 -10.13 -7.13
C LEU A 285 -0.59 -10.97 -8.42
N GLY A 286 0.49 -11.43 -9.03
CA GLY A 286 0.48 -12.09 -10.34
C GLY A 286 -0.45 -13.31 -10.49
N ALA A 287 -0.81 -13.98 -9.39
CA ALA A 287 -1.61 -15.21 -9.38
C ALA A 287 -2.92 -15.15 -8.56
N VAL A 288 -3.39 -13.96 -8.13
CA VAL A 288 -4.62 -13.85 -7.33
C VAL A 288 -5.84 -14.10 -8.21
N LEU A 289 -6.37 -15.33 -8.26
CA LEU A 289 -7.46 -15.72 -9.18
C LEU A 289 -8.81 -15.07 -8.81
N ASP A 290 -9.29 -15.26 -7.57
CA ASP A 290 -10.60 -14.77 -7.10
C ASP A 290 -10.53 -13.89 -5.82
N GLY A 291 -9.31 -13.56 -5.38
CA GLY A 291 -9.08 -12.74 -4.19
C GLY A 291 -9.50 -11.27 -4.36
N SER A 292 -10.12 -10.69 -3.32
CA SER A 292 -10.60 -9.30 -3.33
C SER A 292 -10.04 -8.47 -2.17
N GLY A 293 -9.92 -7.17 -2.36
CA GLY A 293 -9.51 -6.23 -1.31
C GLY A 293 -8.03 -6.33 -0.90
N ASN A 294 -7.16 -6.87 -1.76
CA ASN A 294 -5.73 -6.98 -1.46
C ASN A 294 -4.96 -5.73 -1.87
N SER A 295 -3.95 -5.34 -1.09
CA SER A 295 -3.01 -4.26 -1.42
C SER A 295 -1.58 -4.80 -1.46
N ALA A 296 -0.87 -4.63 -2.56
CA ALA A 296 0.50 -5.09 -2.74
C ALA A 296 1.43 -4.01 -3.30
N LEU A 297 2.53 -3.78 -2.61
CA LEU A 297 3.57 -2.82 -3.00
C LEU A 297 4.95 -3.49 -2.94
N GLY A 298 5.57 -3.69 -4.10
CA GLY A 298 6.89 -4.31 -4.21
C GLY A 298 6.99 -5.26 -5.40
N GLU A 299 8.20 -5.55 -5.84
CA GLU A 299 8.44 -6.58 -6.86
C GLU A 299 8.04 -7.96 -6.32
N ALA A 300 7.24 -8.68 -7.09
CA ALA A 300 6.66 -9.97 -6.75
C ALA A 300 5.90 -10.02 -5.40
N ALA A 301 5.42 -8.88 -4.89
CA ALA A 301 4.62 -8.82 -3.68
C ALA A 301 3.28 -9.57 -3.88
N GLY A 302 3.06 -10.63 -3.11
CA GLY A 302 1.88 -11.50 -3.21
C GLY A 302 1.77 -12.23 -4.54
N ALA A 303 2.87 -12.39 -5.29
CA ALA A 303 2.85 -12.93 -6.65
C ALA A 303 2.26 -14.35 -6.76
N GLN A 304 2.24 -15.12 -5.66
CA GLN A 304 1.75 -16.50 -5.60
C GLN A 304 0.60 -16.67 -4.60
N ALA A 305 0.11 -15.58 -4.02
CA ALA A 305 -1.01 -15.66 -3.12
C ALA A 305 -2.27 -15.97 -3.95
N THR A 306 -2.84 -17.16 -3.77
CA THR A 306 -4.07 -17.59 -4.43
C THR A 306 -5.22 -17.54 -3.44
N ASP A 307 -6.40 -17.10 -3.89
CA ASP A 307 -7.63 -17.06 -3.10
C ASP A 307 -7.52 -16.26 -1.78
N VAL A 308 -6.60 -15.30 -1.72
CA VAL A 308 -6.41 -14.44 -0.55
C VAL A 308 -7.34 -13.23 -0.60
N MET A 309 -7.81 -12.75 0.54
CA MET A 309 -8.68 -11.58 0.63
C MET A 309 -8.24 -10.64 1.76
N GLU A 310 -8.47 -9.34 1.57
CA GLU A 310 -8.21 -8.33 2.61
C GLU A 310 -6.75 -8.34 3.12
N GLY A 311 -5.81 -8.72 2.25
CA GLY A 311 -4.39 -8.85 2.56
C GLY A 311 -3.59 -7.60 2.24
N THR A 312 -2.66 -7.21 3.12
CA THR A 312 -1.67 -6.16 2.85
C THR A 312 -0.29 -6.76 2.68
N PHE A 313 0.34 -6.54 1.51
CA PHE A 313 1.68 -6.97 1.14
C PHE A 313 2.58 -5.75 0.93
N LEU A 314 3.57 -5.56 1.81
CA LEU A 314 4.50 -4.43 1.71
C LEU A 314 5.95 -4.91 1.71
N GLY A 315 6.60 -4.84 0.55
CA GLY A 315 7.99 -5.27 0.35
C GLY A 315 8.13 -6.27 -0.78
N ALA A 316 9.33 -6.37 -1.36
CA ALA A 316 9.58 -7.33 -2.42
C ALA A 316 9.50 -8.78 -1.91
N HIS A 317 8.88 -9.64 -2.71
CA HIS A 317 8.63 -11.05 -2.42
C HIS A 317 7.89 -11.35 -1.11
N THR A 318 7.12 -10.41 -0.55
CA THR A 318 6.18 -10.75 0.51
C THR A 318 5.16 -11.76 0.00
N ASN A 319 4.71 -12.71 0.81
CA ASN A 319 3.76 -13.73 0.36
C ASN A 319 2.76 -14.16 1.45
N ALA A 320 1.74 -14.91 1.03
CA ALA A 320 0.73 -15.49 1.90
C ALA A 320 0.41 -16.90 1.41
N GLU A 321 0.05 -17.80 2.32
CA GLU A 321 -0.52 -19.08 1.93
C GLU A 321 -1.88 -18.91 1.24
N GLN A 322 -2.32 -19.95 0.53
CA GLN A 322 -3.60 -19.97 -0.16
C GLN A 322 -4.78 -19.82 0.80
N GLY A 323 -5.80 -19.04 0.40
CA GLY A 323 -7.09 -18.98 1.06
C GLY A 323 -7.13 -18.12 2.33
N LEU A 324 -6.09 -17.33 2.60
CA LEU A 324 -6.01 -16.51 3.81
C LEU A 324 -6.83 -15.21 3.68
N SER A 325 -7.38 -14.76 4.81
CA SER A 325 -8.13 -13.52 4.92
C SER A 325 -7.59 -12.63 6.05
N ASN A 326 -7.78 -11.32 5.92
CA ASN A 326 -7.47 -10.33 6.96
C ASN A 326 -6.03 -10.48 7.51
N PHE A 327 -5.02 -10.15 6.72
CA PHE A 327 -3.63 -10.23 7.14
C PHE A 327 -2.81 -9.02 6.70
N THR A 328 -1.67 -8.81 7.36
CA THR A 328 -0.68 -7.81 6.95
C THR A 328 0.70 -8.42 7.00
N VAL A 329 1.44 -8.32 5.90
CA VAL A 329 2.81 -8.82 5.78
C VAL A 329 3.74 -7.71 5.28
N ILE A 330 4.79 -7.43 6.06
CA ILE A 330 5.70 -6.30 5.82
C ILE A 330 7.14 -6.79 5.84
N GLY A 331 7.93 -6.42 4.84
CA GLY A 331 9.37 -6.68 4.75
C GLY A 331 9.75 -7.68 3.66
N TYR A 332 11.00 -7.58 3.17
CA TYR A 332 11.51 -8.45 2.11
C TYR A 332 11.34 -9.94 2.43
N GLY A 333 10.65 -10.68 1.57
CA GLY A 333 10.46 -12.12 1.73
C GLY A 333 9.63 -12.53 2.96
N ALA A 334 8.95 -11.61 3.64
CA ALA A 334 8.08 -11.95 4.76
C ALA A 334 6.87 -12.77 4.27
N THR A 335 6.46 -13.79 5.01
CA THR A 335 5.33 -14.67 4.64
C THR A 335 4.38 -14.88 5.80
N VAL A 336 3.08 -14.84 5.54
CA VAL A 336 2.02 -15.15 6.49
C VAL A 336 1.39 -16.51 6.17
N ASN A 337 0.99 -17.28 7.19
CA ASN A 337 0.47 -18.64 7.03
C ASN A 337 -0.95 -18.86 7.58
N GLN A 338 -1.54 -17.83 8.20
CA GLN A 338 -2.86 -17.89 8.81
C GLN A 338 -3.61 -16.56 8.61
N SER A 339 -4.94 -16.65 8.63
CA SER A 339 -5.80 -15.48 8.62
C SER A 339 -5.68 -14.71 9.94
N ASN A 340 -6.09 -13.44 9.94
CA ASN A 340 -6.09 -12.59 11.14
C ASN A 340 -4.69 -12.36 11.76
N GLN A 341 -3.64 -12.36 10.93
CA GLN A 341 -2.25 -12.24 11.39
C GLN A 341 -1.53 -11.02 10.80
N VAL A 342 -0.70 -10.37 11.63
CA VAL A 342 0.29 -9.39 11.19
C VAL A 342 1.69 -9.99 11.31
N ARG A 343 2.43 -10.08 10.20
CA ARG A 343 3.82 -10.51 10.14
C ARG A 343 4.72 -9.34 9.73
N VAL A 344 5.67 -8.98 10.59
CA VAL A 344 6.68 -7.96 10.30
C VAL A 344 8.04 -8.65 10.20
N GLY A 345 8.54 -8.77 8.97
CA GLY A 345 9.84 -9.31 8.68
C GLY A 345 9.90 -10.80 8.36
N ASN A 346 11.09 -11.24 7.98
CA ASN A 346 11.44 -12.64 7.72
C ASN A 346 12.38 -13.20 8.81
N GLU A 347 12.85 -14.44 8.65
CA GLU A 347 13.71 -15.12 9.63
C GLU A 347 15.10 -14.50 9.82
N ASP A 348 15.52 -13.59 8.94
CA ASP A 348 16.81 -12.90 9.04
C ASP A 348 16.72 -11.59 9.87
N ILE A 349 15.52 -11.22 10.34
CA ILE A 349 15.31 -10.02 11.15
C ILE A 349 15.85 -10.22 12.57
N THR A 350 16.74 -9.32 12.99
CA THR A 350 17.38 -9.36 14.32
C THR A 350 16.79 -8.39 15.34
N SER A 351 16.00 -7.40 14.89
CA SER A 351 15.38 -6.41 15.75
C SER A 351 14.18 -5.77 15.07
N ILE A 352 13.09 -5.57 15.83
CA ILE A 352 11.93 -4.77 15.47
C ILE A 352 11.86 -3.63 16.49
N GLY A 353 12.17 -2.41 16.07
CA GLY A 353 12.35 -1.25 16.96
C GLY A 353 11.20 -0.24 16.90
N GLY A 354 10.93 0.39 18.04
CA GLY A 354 10.02 1.53 18.18
C GLY A 354 10.26 2.25 19.51
N LYS A 355 9.94 3.55 19.60
CA LYS A 355 10.09 4.31 20.86
C LYS A 355 9.07 3.90 21.92
N VAL A 356 7.90 3.44 21.50
CA VAL A 356 6.76 3.06 22.35
C VAL A 356 6.45 1.58 22.08
N GLY A 357 6.02 0.85 23.12
CA GLY A 357 5.60 -0.53 22.99
C GLY A 357 4.27 -0.69 22.25
N TRP A 358 3.93 -1.94 21.94
CA TRP A 358 2.64 -2.30 21.35
C TRP A 358 1.53 -2.19 22.40
N THR A 359 0.46 -1.47 22.07
CA THR A 359 -0.71 -1.32 22.95
C THR A 359 -1.76 -2.36 22.60
N THR A 360 -2.19 -3.13 23.59
CA THR A 360 -3.36 -4.03 23.48
C THR A 360 -4.54 -3.40 24.20
N PHE A 361 -5.68 -3.24 23.52
CA PHE A 361 -6.91 -2.75 24.16
C PHE A 361 -7.38 -3.75 25.22
N SER A 362 -7.66 -3.29 26.44
CA SER A 362 -8.02 -4.13 27.59
C SER A 362 -9.09 -3.49 28.50
N ASP A 363 -9.99 -2.70 27.91
CA ASP A 363 -11.04 -1.98 28.64
C ASP A 363 -12.11 -2.95 29.18
N GLY A 364 -12.41 -2.84 30.48
CA GLY A 364 -13.34 -3.73 31.18
C GLY A 364 -14.77 -3.69 30.65
N ARG A 365 -15.21 -2.59 30.01
CA ARG A 365 -16.55 -2.47 29.40
C ARG A 365 -16.79 -3.47 28.27
N TYR A 366 -15.72 -3.92 27.63
CA TYR A 366 -15.77 -4.85 26.50
C TYR A 366 -15.30 -6.26 26.89
N LYS A 367 -15.16 -6.56 28.19
CA LYS A 367 -14.83 -7.90 28.71
C LYS A 367 -16.06 -8.60 29.25
N GLN A 368 -16.39 -9.76 28.69
CA GLN A 368 -17.50 -10.61 29.13
C GLN A 368 -16.98 -11.87 29.83
N ASN A 369 -17.82 -12.54 30.63
CA ASN A 369 -17.49 -13.82 31.30
C ASN A 369 -16.19 -13.82 32.14
N GLN A 370 -15.92 -12.72 32.84
CA GLN A 370 -14.71 -12.55 33.66
C GLN A 370 -14.69 -13.56 34.83
N LYS A 371 -13.59 -14.31 34.98
CA LYS A 371 -13.39 -15.34 36.00
C LYS A 371 -11.97 -15.26 36.58
N ASP A 372 -11.83 -15.59 37.87
CA ASP A 372 -10.54 -15.60 38.58
C ASP A 372 -9.87 -16.99 38.55
N ASN A 373 -9.61 -17.53 37.36
CA ASN A 373 -9.16 -18.91 37.15
C ASN A 373 -7.76 -19.04 36.52
N VAL A 374 -6.91 -18.02 36.64
CA VAL A 374 -5.51 -18.10 36.16
C VAL A 374 -4.75 -19.11 37.04
N PRO A 375 -4.02 -20.10 36.48
CA PRO A 375 -3.46 -21.21 37.28
C PRO A 375 -2.23 -20.89 38.15
N GLY A 376 -1.60 -19.72 37.98
CA GLY A 376 -0.46 -19.29 38.82
C GLY A 376 0.70 -20.29 38.86
N LEU A 377 1.10 -20.70 40.06
CA LEU A 377 2.20 -21.64 40.31
C LEU A 377 1.99 -22.98 39.63
N ALA A 378 0.73 -23.45 39.49
CA ALA A 378 0.43 -24.72 38.84
C ALA A 378 0.84 -24.74 37.37
N PHE A 379 0.84 -23.58 36.70
CA PHE A 379 1.35 -23.41 35.33
C PHE A 379 2.84 -23.08 35.34
N ILE A 380 3.26 -22.06 36.10
CA ILE A 380 4.63 -21.54 36.06
C ILE A 380 5.68 -22.59 36.46
N ASN A 381 5.42 -23.40 37.49
CA ASN A 381 6.40 -24.40 37.98
C ASN A 381 6.61 -25.58 37.01
N ARG A 382 5.72 -25.75 36.02
CA ARG A 382 5.78 -26.85 35.06
C ARG A 382 6.30 -26.43 33.69
N LEU A 383 6.57 -25.12 33.48
CA LEU A 383 7.23 -24.62 32.29
C LEU A 383 8.68 -25.08 32.24
N LYS A 384 9.17 -25.43 31.06
CA LYS A 384 10.54 -25.92 30.82
C LYS A 384 11.35 -24.87 30.05
N PRO A 385 12.05 -23.95 30.73
CA PRO A 385 12.93 -23.01 30.05
C PRO A 385 14.13 -23.76 29.44
N LEU A 386 14.56 -23.34 28.26
CA LEU A 386 15.70 -23.93 27.56
C LEU A 386 16.46 -22.87 26.75
N THR A 387 17.70 -23.18 26.38
CA THR A 387 18.50 -22.40 25.44
C THR A 387 18.60 -23.13 24.10
N TYR A 388 18.49 -22.42 22.99
CA TYR A 388 18.48 -23.01 21.65
C TYR A 388 19.10 -22.10 20.61
N THR A 389 19.51 -22.68 19.49
CA THR A 389 19.88 -21.97 18.25
C THR A 389 18.84 -22.27 17.18
N LEU A 390 18.37 -21.25 16.47
CA LEU A 390 17.40 -21.45 15.39
C LEU A 390 18.05 -22.09 14.16
N ASN A 391 17.39 -23.14 13.64
CA ASN A 391 17.74 -23.69 12.33
C ASN A 391 17.02 -22.87 11.23
N ILE A 392 17.59 -21.71 10.91
CA ILE A 392 17.03 -20.78 9.90
C ILE A 392 16.86 -21.46 8.54
N ALA A 393 17.76 -22.38 8.17
CA ALA A 393 17.66 -23.11 6.90
C ALA A 393 16.42 -23.99 6.84
N ALA A 394 16.09 -24.72 7.92
CA ALA A 394 14.89 -25.53 8.00
C ALA A 394 13.60 -24.68 7.98
N ILE A 395 13.60 -23.54 8.69
CA ILE A 395 12.45 -22.63 8.70
C ILE A 395 12.19 -22.05 7.30
N LYS A 396 13.26 -21.62 6.60
CA LYS A 396 13.17 -21.15 5.21
C LYS A 396 12.65 -22.24 4.28
N ALA A 397 13.15 -23.48 4.42
CA ALA A 397 12.68 -24.60 3.61
C ALA A 397 11.19 -24.89 3.82
N GLN A 398 10.71 -24.84 5.07
CA GLN A 398 9.29 -25.01 5.39
C GLN A 398 8.44 -23.88 4.83
N ALA A 399 8.82 -22.61 5.05
CA ALA A 399 8.13 -21.45 4.51
C ALA A 399 8.09 -21.42 2.96
N GLN A 400 9.08 -22.03 2.29
CA GLN A 400 9.10 -22.18 0.84
C GLN A 400 8.27 -23.39 0.36
N SER A 401 8.13 -24.44 1.18
CA SER A 401 7.38 -25.64 0.82
C SER A 401 5.90 -25.36 0.58
N THR A 402 5.35 -24.35 1.26
CA THR A 402 3.97 -23.87 1.11
C THR A 402 3.75 -22.99 -0.12
N ILE A 403 4.82 -22.67 -0.88
CA ILE A 403 4.75 -21.97 -2.16
C ILE A 403 4.49 -23.00 -3.29
N PRO A 404 3.38 -22.91 -4.04
CA PRO A 404 3.00 -23.93 -5.04
C PRO A 404 3.94 -24.03 -6.26
N ASN A 405 4.68 -22.97 -6.61
CA ASN A 405 5.34 -22.85 -7.91
C ASN A 405 6.86 -23.08 -7.89
N ASN A 406 7.31 -24.13 -8.58
CA ASN A 406 8.72 -24.53 -8.66
C ASN A 406 9.64 -23.53 -9.40
N LYS A 407 9.10 -22.67 -10.28
CA LYS A 407 9.90 -21.68 -11.02
C LYS A 407 10.29 -20.50 -10.12
N LEU A 408 9.35 -20.00 -9.31
CA LEU A 408 9.62 -18.96 -8.30
C LEU A 408 10.48 -19.47 -7.13
N LYS A 409 10.38 -20.77 -6.77
CA LYS A 409 11.35 -21.39 -5.84
C LYS A 409 12.78 -21.22 -6.35
N GLY A 410 12.99 -21.37 -7.66
CA GLY A 410 14.27 -21.13 -8.33
C GLY A 410 14.68 -19.65 -8.33
N ASP A 411 13.76 -18.73 -8.62
CA ASP A 411 14.04 -17.29 -8.69
C ASP A 411 14.31 -16.68 -7.30
N ILE A 412 13.55 -17.07 -6.27
CA ILE A 412 13.81 -16.72 -4.85
C ILE A 412 15.18 -17.25 -4.42
N GLN A 413 15.54 -18.49 -4.79
CA GLN A 413 16.87 -19.04 -4.49
C GLN A 413 18.00 -18.30 -5.22
N GLN A 414 17.80 -17.85 -6.45
CA GLN A 414 18.79 -17.05 -7.20
C GLN A 414 18.90 -15.61 -6.68
N GLN A 415 17.80 -14.96 -6.31
CA GLN A 415 17.83 -13.60 -5.74
C GLN A 415 18.32 -13.59 -4.28
N GLN A 416 18.01 -14.60 -3.46
CA GLN A 416 18.61 -14.79 -2.12
C GLN A 416 20.11 -15.10 -2.19
N ARG A 417 20.60 -15.72 -3.28
CA ARG A 417 22.04 -15.83 -3.57
C ARG A 417 22.65 -14.47 -3.96
N GLY A 418 21.89 -13.62 -4.67
CA GLY A 418 22.30 -12.26 -5.03
C GLY A 418 22.27 -11.24 -3.88
N THR A 419 21.39 -11.44 -2.88
CA THR A 419 21.26 -10.63 -1.67
C THR A 419 21.91 -11.26 -0.44
N ALA A 420 22.74 -12.30 -0.62
CA ALA A 420 23.74 -12.70 0.36
C ALA A 420 24.78 -11.58 0.50
N TYR A 421 24.37 -10.44 1.06
CA TYR A 421 25.24 -9.48 1.68
C TYR A 421 26.01 -10.27 2.73
N ASN A 422 27.26 -10.62 2.38
CA ASN A 422 28.25 -11.35 3.16
C ASN A 422 27.85 -11.53 4.63
N GLN A 423 27.05 -12.56 4.93
CA GLN A 423 26.98 -13.10 6.27
C GLN A 423 28.24 -13.95 6.46
N GLY A 424 29.39 -13.29 6.47
CA GLY A 424 30.63 -13.89 6.92
C GLY A 424 30.43 -14.33 8.36
N GLY A 425 30.26 -15.63 8.57
CA GLY A 425 30.52 -16.32 9.83
C GLY A 425 29.91 -15.72 11.10
N LYS A 426 28.70 -15.13 11.07
CA LYS A 426 28.04 -14.78 12.33
C LYS A 426 27.72 -16.07 13.09
N PRO A 427 28.20 -16.24 14.33
CA PRO A 427 27.90 -17.43 15.12
C PRO A 427 26.39 -17.53 15.33
N ALA A 428 25.87 -18.76 15.32
CA ALA A 428 24.45 -19.01 15.58
C ALA A 428 24.06 -18.33 16.90
N GLN A 429 23.12 -17.39 16.85
CA GLN A 429 22.71 -16.64 18.02
C GLN A 429 22.03 -17.59 19.01
N LEU A 430 22.61 -17.72 20.21
CA LEU A 430 22.02 -18.47 21.30
C LEU A 430 20.85 -17.67 21.86
N SER A 431 19.67 -18.28 21.86
CA SER A 431 18.42 -17.72 22.39
C SER A 431 17.95 -18.52 23.60
N THR A 432 17.15 -17.90 24.45
CA THR A 432 16.49 -18.55 25.60
C THR A 432 14.99 -18.45 25.44
N GLY A 433 14.25 -19.51 25.78
CA GLY A 433 12.81 -19.51 25.64
C GLY A 433 12.15 -20.84 26.03
N PHE A 434 11.00 -21.12 25.42
CA PHE A 434 10.21 -22.33 25.62
C PHE A 434 9.85 -22.98 24.27
N VAL A 435 9.62 -24.30 24.27
CA VAL A 435 9.01 -24.98 23.12
C VAL A 435 7.49 -24.72 23.14
N ALA A 436 6.95 -24.10 22.10
CA ALA A 436 5.55 -23.70 22.04
C ALA A 436 4.57 -24.89 22.17
N GLN A 437 4.91 -26.04 21.58
CA GLN A 437 4.13 -27.27 21.67
C GLN A 437 4.07 -27.83 23.10
N GLU A 438 5.17 -27.72 23.86
CA GLU A 438 5.18 -28.14 25.26
C GLU A 438 4.32 -27.22 26.13
N VAL A 439 4.35 -25.91 25.87
CA VAL A 439 3.47 -24.93 26.55
C VAL A 439 2.00 -25.21 26.22
N ALA A 440 1.67 -25.50 24.96
CA ALA A 440 0.32 -25.90 24.55
C ALA A 440 -0.16 -27.14 25.33
N ALA A 441 0.62 -28.21 25.31
CA ALA A 441 0.27 -29.45 26.01
C ALA A 441 0.11 -29.25 27.52
N LEU A 442 0.95 -28.41 28.13
CA LEU A 442 0.83 -28.06 29.54
C LEU A 442 -0.47 -27.30 29.83
N ALA A 443 -0.77 -26.27 29.04
CA ALA A 443 -1.99 -25.48 29.16
C ALA A 443 -3.24 -26.37 29.04
N ASP A 444 -3.25 -27.26 28.04
CA ASP A 444 -4.32 -28.24 27.82
C ASP A 444 -4.46 -29.19 29.04
N SER A 445 -3.34 -29.66 29.63
CA SER A 445 -3.36 -30.53 30.83
C SER A 445 -3.91 -29.85 32.10
N LEU A 446 -3.94 -28.52 32.12
CA LEU A 446 -4.48 -27.72 33.22
C LEU A 446 -5.88 -27.21 32.93
N HIS A 447 -6.47 -27.60 31.78
CA HIS A 447 -7.72 -27.02 31.26
C HIS A 447 -7.67 -25.49 31.20
N TYR A 448 -6.49 -24.95 30.87
CA TYR A 448 -6.23 -23.52 30.79
C TYR A 448 -6.13 -23.11 29.33
N GLU A 449 -7.12 -22.38 28.84
CA GLU A 449 -7.11 -21.81 27.49
C GLU A 449 -6.16 -20.60 27.45
N PHE A 450 -4.87 -20.87 27.24
CA PHE A 450 -3.83 -19.85 27.32
C PHE A 450 -3.67 -19.09 25.99
N SER A 451 -4.06 -17.82 25.98
CA SER A 451 -3.90 -16.87 24.86
C SER A 451 -2.44 -16.68 24.41
N GLY A 452 -1.48 -17.03 25.26
CA GLY A 452 -0.05 -16.90 24.97
C GLY A 452 0.49 -17.89 23.93
N VAL A 453 -0.23 -18.96 23.62
CA VAL A 453 0.16 -19.89 22.56
C VAL A 453 -0.57 -19.56 21.27
N ASP A 454 0.19 -19.35 20.20
CA ASP A 454 -0.33 -19.21 18.85
C ASP A 454 -0.25 -20.58 18.16
N LYS A 455 -1.36 -21.32 18.17
CA LYS A 455 -1.45 -22.66 17.56
C LYS A 455 -1.78 -22.50 16.07
N PRO A 456 -1.07 -23.19 15.16
CA PRO A 456 -1.38 -23.11 13.74
C PRO A 456 -2.71 -23.80 13.41
N GLU A 457 -3.46 -23.22 12.47
CA GLU A 457 -4.70 -23.83 11.93
C GLU A 457 -4.43 -25.13 11.13
N LYS A 458 -3.23 -25.25 10.54
CA LYS A 458 -2.81 -26.40 9.72
C LYS A 458 -1.76 -27.23 10.46
N GLU A 459 -1.75 -28.55 10.22
CA GLU A 459 -0.84 -29.51 10.86
C GLU A 459 0.66 -29.15 10.69
N ASN A 460 1.02 -28.58 9.53
CA ASN A 460 2.40 -28.17 9.21
C ASN A 460 2.67 -26.66 9.42
N GLY A 461 1.81 -25.94 10.13
CA GLY A 461 2.01 -24.52 10.42
C GLY A 461 3.02 -24.26 11.54
N PHE A 462 3.46 -23.01 11.66
CA PHE A 462 4.37 -22.60 12.73
C PHE A 462 3.59 -22.34 14.03
N TYR A 463 4.07 -22.91 15.14
CA TYR A 463 3.65 -22.49 16.47
C TYR A 463 4.39 -21.22 16.90
N GLY A 464 3.69 -20.33 17.60
CA GLY A 464 4.25 -19.12 18.19
C GLY A 464 3.98 -18.99 19.69
N LEU A 465 4.79 -18.16 20.37
CA LEU A 465 4.57 -17.76 21.75
C LEU A 465 4.51 -16.24 21.88
N ARG A 466 3.46 -15.75 22.55
CA ARG A 466 3.28 -14.34 22.93
C ARG A 466 3.84 -14.15 24.33
N TYR A 467 5.15 -13.89 24.46
CA TYR A 467 5.84 -13.81 25.75
C TYR A 467 5.21 -12.82 26.76
N ALA A 468 4.59 -11.73 26.28
CA ALA A 468 3.89 -10.78 27.14
C ALA A 468 2.70 -11.39 27.90
N GLU A 469 2.04 -12.43 27.35
CA GLU A 469 0.89 -13.08 27.97
C GLU A 469 1.28 -13.92 29.20
N PHE A 470 2.55 -14.31 29.33
CA PHE A 470 3.04 -15.03 30.52
C PHE A 470 3.09 -14.15 31.78
N VAL A 471 3.00 -12.83 31.63
CA VAL A 471 3.02 -11.90 32.78
C VAL A 471 1.82 -12.13 33.69
N VAL A 472 0.63 -12.46 33.16
CA VAL A 472 -0.57 -12.64 33.98
C VAL A 472 -0.47 -13.90 34.86
N PRO A 473 -0.13 -15.10 34.34
CA PRO A 473 0.18 -16.25 35.18
C PRO A 473 1.34 -16.01 36.16
N LEU A 474 2.36 -15.25 35.76
CA LEU A 474 3.48 -14.92 36.64
C LEU A 474 3.04 -14.05 37.84
N VAL A 475 2.18 -13.05 37.61
CA VAL A 475 1.60 -12.23 38.68
C VAL A 475 0.78 -13.11 39.63
N LYS A 476 -0.04 -14.01 39.10
CA LYS A 476 -0.82 -14.95 39.94
C LYS A 476 0.08 -15.88 40.75
N ALA A 477 1.13 -16.41 40.14
CA ALA A 477 2.12 -17.25 40.82
C ALA A 477 2.83 -16.48 41.95
N MET A 478 3.18 -15.21 41.72
CA MET A 478 3.79 -14.35 42.74
C MET A 478 2.83 -14.05 43.90
N GLN A 479 1.54 -13.84 43.62
CA GLN A 479 0.51 -13.68 44.65
C GLN A 479 0.35 -14.95 45.49
N GLU A 480 0.35 -16.12 44.86
CA GLU A 480 0.28 -17.42 45.53
C GLU A 480 1.53 -17.69 46.38
N LEU A 481 2.71 -17.41 45.83
CA LEU A 481 3.98 -17.54 46.55
C LEU A 481 4.03 -16.62 47.77
N HIS A 482 3.60 -15.36 47.63
CA HIS A 482 3.52 -14.42 48.75
C HIS A 482 2.55 -14.92 49.84
N SER A 483 1.41 -15.49 49.44
CA SER A 483 0.42 -16.05 50.36
C SER A 483 0.96 -17.29 51.11
N GLN A 484 1.67 -18.18 50.40
CA GLN A 484 2.33 -19.35 51.02
C GLN A 484 3.42 -18.91 52.02
N MET A 485 4.23 -17.92 51.65
CA MET A 485 5.27 -17.36 52.52
C MET A 485 4.69 -16.71 53.79
N GLU A 486 3.59 -15.96 53.70
CA GLU A 486 2.92 -15.38 54.88
C GLU A 486 2.34 -16.47 55.80
N ALA A 487 1.75 -17.52 55.21
CA ALA A 487 1.23 -18.65 55.98
C ALA A 487 2.36 -19.40 56.72
N GLU A 488 3.48 -19.66 56.05
CA GLU A 488 4.65 -20.30 56.65
C GLU A 488 5.26 -19.43 57.76
N ASN A 489 5.40 -18.12 57.53
CA ASN A 489 5.87 -17.17 58.54
C ASN A 489 4.96 -17.13 59.77
N LYS A 490 3.64 -17.21 59.58
CA LYS A 490 2.69 -17.30 60.69
C LYS A 490 2.90 -18.60 61.48
N SER A 491 3.01 -19.74 60.81
CA SER A 491 3.28 -21.04 61.46
C SER A 491 4.57 -20.98 62.28
N LEU A 492 5.66 -20.47 61.70
CA LEU A 492 6.95 -20.33 62.38
C LEU A 492 6.86 -19.41 63.60
N ARG A 493 6.07 -18.32 63.54
CA ARG A 493 5.84 -17.43 64.70
C ARG A 493 5.07 -18.12 65.82
N GLU A 494 4.07 -18.93 65.48
CA GLU A 494 3.29 -19.71 66.45
C GLU A 494 4.14 -20.81 67.11
N GLU A 495 4.93 -21.54 66.33
CA GLU A 495 5.91 -22.52 66.83
C GLU A 495 6.95 -21.87 67.75
N LEU A 496 7.50 -20.72 67.36
CA LEU A 496 8.45 -19.97 68.17
C LEU A 496 7.84 -19.47 69.49
N ALA A 497 6.55 -19.08 69.49
CA ALA A 497 5.83 -18.72 70.70
C ALA A 497 5.62 -19.93 71.63
N ALA A 498 5.25 -21.09 71.07
CA ALA A 498 5.10 -22.34 71.83
C ALA A 498 6.42 -22.80 72.46
N LEU A 499 7.52 -22.76 71.69
CA LEU A 499 8.84 -23.12 72.17
C LEU A 499 9.32 -22.19 73.29
N LYS A 500 9.11 -20.87 73.14
CA LYS A 500 9.40 -19.89 74.20
C LYS A 500 8.64 -20.19 75.49
N LYS A 501 7.37 -20.57 75.39
CA LYS A 501 6.55 -20.95 76.54
C LYS A 501 7.11 -22.19 77.25
N MET A 502 7.48 -23.24 76.51
CA MET A 502 8.10 -24.44 77.08
C MET A 502 9.42 -24.13 77.79
N VAL A 503 10.28 -23.29 77.20
CA VAL A 503 11.53 -22.85 77.84
C VAL A 503 11.25 -22.10 79.15
N GLN A 504 10.22 -21.25 79.15
CA GLN A 504 9.83 -20.49 80.34
C GLN A 504 9.28 -21.41 81.46
N GLU A 505 8.49 -22.43 81.10
CA GLU A 505 8.00 -23.45 82.03
C GLU A 505 9.13 -24.31 82.62
N LEU A 506 10.13 -24.69 81.81
CA LEU A 506 11.33 -25.39 82.29
C LEU A 506 12.19 -24.51 83.22
N GLN A 507 12.30 -23.21 82.92
CA GLN A 507 12.96 -22.26 83.82
C GLN A 507 12.20 -22.10 85.15
N LEU A 508 10.87 -22.07 85.13
CA LEU A 508 10.03 -22.02 86.33
C LEU A 508 10.11 -23.31 87.17
N ALA A 509 10.20 -24.48 86.53
CA ALA A 509 10.39 -25.76 87.22
C ALA A 509 11.76 -25.91 87.88
N SER A 510 12.75 -25.08 87.49
CA SER A 510 14.09 -25.05 88.10
C SER A 510 14.22 -24.09 89.28
N LEU A 511 13.17 -23.36 89.65
CA LEU A 511 13.16 -22.46 90.82
C LEU A 511 12.75 -23.24 92.09
N PRO A 512 13.53 -23.18 93.20
CA PRO A 512 13.15 -23.84 94.45
C PRO A 512 11.89 -23.20 95.06
N PRO A 513 11.07 -23.96 95.83
CA PRO A 513 9.74 -23.54 96.24
C PRO A 513 9.74 -22.25 97.06
N THR A 514 8.87 -21.31 96.67
CA THR A 514 8.63 -20.06 97.38
C THR A 514 8.00 -20.34 98.76
N HIS A 515 8.80 -20.25 99.83
CA HIS A 515 8.29 -20.14 101.18
C HIS A 515 7.69 -18.74 101.42
N THR A 516 6.38 -18.65 101.51
CA THR A 516 5.67 -17.49 102.09
C THR A 516 5.91 -17.42 103.60
N ASN A 517 7.15 -17.15 104.03
CA ASN A 517 7.45 -16.94 105.45
C ASN A 517 7.23 -15.46 105.80
N SER A 518 6.26 -15.21 106.69
CA SER A 518 5.91 -13.88 107.22
C SER A 518 7.00 -13.27 108.12
N LYS A 519 8.12 -13.98 108.33
CA LYS A 519 9.26 -13.55 109.13
C LYS A 519 10.55 -13.77 108.35
N ALA A 520 11.45 -12.80 108.45
CA ALA A 520 12.80 -12.95 107.91
C ALA A 520 13.54 -14.06 108.67
N TYR A 521 14.25 -14.91 107.95
CA TYR A 521 15.04 -16.00 108.53
C TYR A 521 16.40 -16.12 107.85
N LEU A 522 17.34 -16.70 108.59
CA LEU A 522 18.74 -16.85 108.21
C LEU A 522 19.17 -18.29 108.43
N GLU A 523 19.71 -18.92 107.40
CA GLU A 523 20.17 -20.31 107.45
C GLU A 523 21.64 -20.43 107.85
N GLN A 524 22.03 -21.66 108.17
CA GLN A 524 23.43 -22.00 108.39
C GLN A 524 24.20 -21.91 107.06
N ASN A 525 25.37 -21.29 107.07
CA ASN A 525 26.22 -21.18 105.89
C ASN A 525 26.71 -22.57 105.45
N THR A 526 26.79 -22.81 104.14
CA THR A 526 27.22 -24.09 103.58
C THR A 526 28.33 -23.86 102.55
N PRO A 527 29.54 -24.43 102.74
CA PRO A 527 29.98 -25.28 103.87
C PRO A 527 30.32 -24.47 105.14
N ASN A 528 30.15 -25.09 106.32
CA ASN A 528 30.67 -24.64 107.61
C ASN A 528 31.33 -25.84 108.33
N PRO A 529 32.66 -25.84 108.58
CA PRO A 529 33.62 -24.74 108.41
C PRO A 529 33.80 -24.29 106.95
N LEU A 530 33.97 -22.97 106.76
CA LEU A 530 34.23 -22.32 105.48
C LEU A 530 35.70 -22.51 105.07
N GLN A 531 35.94 -23.06 103.87
CA GLN A 531 37.24 -23.13 103.20
C GLN A 531 37.09 -22.54 101.79
N GLY A 532 37.70 -21.37 101.52
CA GLY A 532 37.55 -20.63 100.27
C GLY A 532 36.29 -19.76 100.20
N SER A 533 35.12 -20.35 99.97
CA SER A 533 33.84 -19.60 99.95
C SER A 533 32.67 -20.39 100.54
N THR A 534 31.66 -19.68 101.05
CA THR A 534 30.46 -20.26 101.66
C THR A 534 29.25 -19.45 101.27
N ILE A 535 28.11 -20.12 101.16
CA ILE A 535 26.85 -19.47 100.81
C ILE A 535 25.98 -19.39 102.06
N ILE A 536 25.47 -18.19 102.33
CA ILE A 536 24.48 -17.94 103.36
C ILE A 536 23.13 -17.76 102.68
N HIS A 537 22.22 -18.70 102.88
CA HIS A 537 20.84 -18.58 102.44
C HIS A 537 20.04 -17.75 103.46
N TYR A 538 19.23 -16.84 102.95
CA TYR A 538 18.36 -15.98 103.75
C TYR A 538 17.02 -15.80 103.05
N SER A 539 16.00 -15.43 103.82
CA SER A 539 14.76 -14.91 103.25
C SER A 539 14.23 -13.75 104.07
N ALA A 540 13.65 -12.76 103.41
CA ALA A 540 12.98 -11.64 104.05
C ALA A 540 11.62 -11.37 103.39
N PRO A 541 10.60 -10.91 104.14
CA PRO A 541 9.34 -10.49 103.56
C PRO A 541 9.53 -9.45 102.45
N ILE A 542 8.71 -9.54 101.40
CA ILE A 542 8.80 -8.64 100.22
C ILE A 542 8.64 -7.16 100.62
N GLY A 543 7.97 -6.87 101.73
CA GLY A 543 7.79 -5.52 102.27
C GLY A 543 8.96 -4.93 103.08
N THR A 544 10.06 -5.66 103.29
CA THR A 544 11.21 -5.17 104.07
C THR A 544 11.95 -4.05 103.33
N ARG A 545 12.01 -2.84 103.91
CA ARG A 545 12.65 -1.66 103.30
C ARG A 545 14.17 -1.79 103.31
N ASN A 546 14.74 -2.03 104.49
CA ASN A 546 16.19 -2.16 104.69
C ASN A 546 16.54 -3.60 105.03
N LEU A 547 17.41 -4.23 104.24
CA LEU A 547 17.88 -5.59 104.51
C LEU A 547 19.40 -5.60 104.40
N SER A 548 20.09 -6.07 105.43
CA SER A 548 21.55 -6.20 105.41
C SER A 548 22.03 -7.43 106.15
N LEU A 549 23.22 -7.90 105.78
CA LEU A 549 23.95 -8.96 106.45
C LEU A 549 25.22 -8.37 107.09
N GLN A 550 25.32 -8.48 108.40
CA GLN A 550 26.52 -8.08 109.15
C GLN A 550 27.30 -9.29 109.62
N ILE A 551 28.61 -9.29 109.42
CA ILE A 551 29.52 -10.30 109.95
C ILE A 551 30.39 -9.62 111.00
N SER A 552 30.45 -10.18 112.20
CA SER A 552 31.23 -9.68 113.32
C SER A 552 32.19 -10.73 113.86
N ASN A 553 33.35 -10.28 114.33
CA ASN A 553 34.32 -11.15 115.01
C ASN A 553 33.88 -11.51 116.45
N THR A 554 34.65 -12.34 117.16
CA THR A 554 34.35 -12.73 118.55
C THR A 554 34.35 -11.58 119.57
N LYS A 555 34.87 -10.41 119.20
CA LYS A 555 34.82 -9.16 120.00
C LYS A 555 33.61 -8.29 119.67
N GLY A 556 32.73 -8.74 118.77
CA GLY A 556 31.53 -8.00 118.34
C GLY A 556 31.79 -6.91 117.31
N GLN A 557 33.03 -6.73 116.84
CA GLN A 557 33.36 -5.73 115.82
C GLN A 557 32.86 -6.22 114.45
N VAL A 558 32.09 -5.37 113.76
CA VAL A 558 31.59 -5.65 112.40
C VAL A 558 32.76 -5.59 111.41
N VAL A 559 33.06 -6.74 110.79
CA VAL A 559 34.11 -6.89 109.77
C VAL A 559 33.57 -6.82 108.34
N LEU A 560 32.27 -7.03 108.16
CA LEU A 560 31.58 -6.89 106.87
C LEU A 560 30.12 -6.49 107.10
N ASN A 561 29.63 -5.52 106.35
CA ASN A 561 28.22 -5.14 106.32
C ASN A 561 27.77 -5.02 104.85
N ALA A 562 26.87 -5.89 104.42
CA ALA A 562 26.40 -5.95 103.04
C ALA A 562 24.90 -5.64 102.96
N ALA A 563 24.53 -4.67 102.12
CA ALA A 563 23.14 -4.44 101.77
C ALA A 563 22.64 -5.56 100.83
N LEU A 564 21.46 -6.10 101.15
CA LEU A 564 20.84 -7.19 100.41
C LEU A 564 19.66 -6.65 99.61
N ASN A 565 19.82 -6.60 98.29
CA ASN A 565 18.82 -6.03 97.38
C ASN A 565 17.68 -7.01 97.06
N ASN A 566 17.95 -8.31 97.10
CA ASN A 566 16.95 -9.33 96.80
C ASN A 566 16.07 -9.58 98.04
N LYS A 567 14.76 -9.33 97.91
CA LYS A 567 13.72 -9.57 98.91
C LYS A 567 12.99 -10.88 98.56
N GLY A 568 12.60 -11.67 99.55
CA GLY A 568 12.25 -13.09 99.37
C GLY A 568 13.48 -13.98 99.59
N ALA A 569 13.47 -15.20 99.03
CA ALA A 569 14.59 -16.13 99.15
C ALA A 569 15.81 -15.61 98.37
N GLY A 570 16.93 -15.46 99.06
CA GLY A 570 18.18 -14.98 98.51
C GLY A 570 19.38 -15.73 99.08
N GLN A 571 20.53 -15.48 98.47
CA GLN A 571 21.79 -16.04 98.92
C GLN A 571 22.88 -14.98 98.89
N TYR A 572 23.80 -15.04 99.85
CA TYR A 572 24.97 -14.18 99.91
C TYR A 572 26.23 -15.02 99.95
N LEU A 573 27.12 -14.82 98.99
CA LEU A 573 28.42 -15.50 98.91
C LEU A 573 29.42 -14.76 99.81
N VAL A 574 30.00 -15.49 100.77
CA VAL A 574 31.10 -15.00 101.61
C VAL A 574 32.39 -15.66 101.18
N ASP A 575 33.38 -14.85 100.81
CA ASP A 575 34.73 -15.27 100.48
C ASP A 575 35.63 -15.20 101.74
N SER A 576 36.31 -16.30 102.06
CA SER A 576 37.22 -16.39 103.21
C SER A 576 38.49 -15.55 103.04
N GLY A 577 38.84 -15.13 101.82
CA GLY A 577 40.00 -14.30 101.53
C GLY A 577 39.99 -12.96 102.27
N ARG A 578 38.80 -12.45 102.60
CA ARG A 578 38.62 -11.17 103.32
C ARG A 578 38.55 -11.31 104.85
N LEU A 579 38.62 -12.53 105.37
CA LEU A 579 38.50 -12.83 106.79
C LEU A 579 39.77 -13.56 107.29
N ALA A 580 40.12 -13.40 108.56
CA ALA A 580 41.17 -14.20 109.20
C ALA A 580 40.61 -15.56 109.61
N ALA A 581 41.47 -16.56 109.88
CA ALA A 581 41.01 -17.81 110.47
C ALA A 581 40.42 -17.55 111.87
N GLY A 582 39.24 -18.10 112.14
CA GLY A 582 38.54 -17.85 113.40
C GLY A 582 37.02 -18.02 113.33
N VAL A 583 36.35 -17.74 114.45
CA VAL A 583 34.89 -17.84 114.56
C VAL A 583 34.27 -16.45 114.36
N TYR A 584 33.27 -16.38 113.50
CA TYR A 584 32.52 -15.17 113.21
C TYR A 584 31.03 -15.41 113.44
N THR A 585 30.31 -14.35 113.81
CA THR A 585 28.85 -14.34 113.87
C THR A 585 28.33 -13.51 112.72
N TYR A 586 27.49 -14.08 111.88
CA TYR A 586 26.78 -13.35 110.83
C TYR A 586 25.30 -13.18 111.22
N THR A 587 24.79 -11.98 110.99
CA THR A 587 23.49 -11.52 111.47
C THR A 587 22.72 -10.86 110.35
N LEU A 588 21.50 -11.32 110.11
CA LEU A 588 20.56 -10.70 109.19
C LEU A 588 19.79 -9.60 109.91
N ILE A 589 19.80 -8.40 109.35
CA ILE A 589 19.10 -7.23 109.89
C ILE A 589 18.04 -6.81 108.87
N ALA A 590 16.78 -6.84 109.29
CA ALA A 590 15.62 -6.40 108.51
C ALA A 590 14.97 -5.20 109.21
N ASP A 591 14.85 -4.08 108.51
CA ASP A 591 14.26 -2.82 108.99
C ASP A 591 14.82 -2.35 110.35
N GLY A 592 16.13 -2.51 110.53
CA GLY A 592 16.85 -2.12 111.74
C GLY A 592 16.74 -3.11 112.91
N ARG A 593 16.04 -4.24 112.74
CA ARG A 593 15.92 -5.29 113.75
C ARG A 593 16.67 -6.55 113.34
N VAL A 594 17.29 -7.23 114.30
CA VAL A 594 17.93 -8.53 114.09
C VAL A 594 16.87 -9.57 113.78
N ALA A 595 16.93 -10.14 112.57
CA ALA A 595 16.05 -11.22 112.11
C ALA A 595 16.61 -12.60 112.50
N GLY A 596 17.93 -12.74 112.58
CA GLY A 596 18.58 -13.97 113.05
C GLY A 596 20.10 -13.85 113.00
N SER A 597 20.79 -14.61 113.86
CA SER A 597 22.25 -14.67 113.92
C SER A 597 22.73 -16.12 113.94
N ARG A 598 23.84 -16.39 113.28
CA ARG A 598 24.46 -17.71 113.19
C ARG A 598 25.98 -17.57 113.24
N LYS A 599 26.65 -18.65 113.63
CA LYS A 599 28.12 -18.69 113.67
C LYS A 599 28.65 -19.38 112.43
N MET A 600 29.74 -18.85 111.88
CA MET A 600 30.55 -19.52 110.87
C MET A 600 31.99 -19.65 111.37
N ILE A 601 32.66 -20.72 110.99
CA ILE A 601 34.06 -20.98 111.30
C ILE A 601 34.84 -20.83 110.00
N VAL A 602 35.85 -19.95 109.99
CA VAL A 602 36.73 -19.76 108.85
C VAL A 602 38.00 -20.56 109.09
N VAL A 603 38.27 -21.52 108.20
CA VAL A 603 39.52 -22.29 108.17
C VAL A 603 40.32 -21.81 106.96
N LYS A 604 41.63 -21.62 107.13
CA LYS A 604 42.53 -21.25 106.03
C LYS A 604 43.41 -22.43 105.67
#